data_AF-A0A1W0CTL2-F1
#
_entry.id   AF-A0A1W0CTL2-F1
#
_cell.length_a   1.000
_cell.length_b   1.000
_cell.length_c   1.000
_cell.angle_alpha   90.00
_cell.angle_beta   90.00
_cell.angle_gamma   90.00
#
_symmetry.space_group_name_H-M   'P 1'
#
loop_
_entity.id
_entity.type
_entity.pdbx_description
1 polymer ?
#
loop_
_entity_poly.entity_id
_entity_poly.type
_entity_poly.pdbx_seq_one_letter_code
_entity_poly.pdbx_strand_id
1 'polypeptide(L)' 'MPALIVHGTEDPLILPACGEDTATSIPNADLMLLDGMGHDLPPALYQLIVGAIDQKARQATTIEVP' A
#
# COMPACT_ATOMS: atom_id res chain seq x y z
N MET A 1 5.34 -4.04 -12.80
CA MET A 1 4.93 -5.00 -11.74
C MET A 1 3.90 -4.33 -10.87
N PRO A 2 2.89 -5.02 -10.34
CA PRO A 2 1.98 -4.40 -9.39
C PRO A 2 2.69 -4.15 -8.05
N ALA A 3 2.41 -3.00 -7.44
CA ALA A 3 2.91 -2.64 -6.11
C ALA A 3 1.78 -2.00 -5.29
N LEU A 4 1.74 -2.28 -3.99
CA LEU A 4 0.83 -1.64 -3.05
C LEU A 4 1.68 -0.91 -2.00
N ILE A 5 1.46 0.40 -1.84
CA ILE A 5 2.03 1.20 -0.77
C ILE A 5 0.94 1.36 0.27
N VAL A 6 1.21 0.92 1.50
CA VAL A 6 0.33 1.13 2.65
C VAL A 6 1.03 2.12 3.58
N HIS A 7 0.36 3.22 3.92
CA HIS A 7 0.94 4.27 4.75
C HIS A 7 -0.08 4.81 5.75
N GLY A 8 0.37 5.15 6.97
CA GLY A 8 -0.50 5.71 8.00
C GLY A 8 -0.63 7.22 7.90
N THR A 9 -1.85 7.78 8.01
CA THR A 9 -2.04 9.23 7.90
C THR A 9 -1.47 10.01 9.08
N GLU A 10 -1.24 9.35 10.21
CA GLU A 10 -0.71 9.93 11.44
C GLU A 10 0.70 9.43 11.76
N ASP A 11 1.45 8.88 10.78
CA ASP A 11 2.84 8.47 10.97
C ASP A 11 3.73 9.69 11.32
N PRO A 12 4.26 9.76 12.56
CA PRO A 12 5.06 10.91 12.99
C PRO A 12 6.53 10.80 12.58
N LEU A 13 6.97 9.62 12.10
CA LEU A 13 8.35 9.35 11.73
C LEU A 13 8.56 9.53 10.23
N ILE A 14 7.67 8.94 9.42
CA ILE A 14 7.71 9.03 7.96
C ILE A 14 6.39 9.63 7.50
N LEU A 15 6.45 10.88 7.04
CA LEU A 15 5.24 11.62 6.66
C LEU A 15 4.47 10.92 5.53
N PRO A 16 3.13 11.02 5.47
CA PRO A 16 2.31 10.45 4.40
C PRO A 16 2.77 10.83 2.99
N ALA A 17 3.31 12.04 2.82
CA ALA A 17 3.90 12.51 1.56
C ALA A 17 4.98 11.57 1.02
N CYS A 18 5.75 10.89 1.86
CA CYS A 18 6.74 9.90 1.40
C CYS A 18 6.07 8.66 0.79
N GLY A 19 4.91 8.26 1.31
CA GLY A 19 4.09 7.18 0.73
C GLY A 19 3.52 7.59 -0.63
N GLU A 20 3.03 8.82 -0.74
CA GLU A 20 2.54 9.41 -2.00
C GLU A 20 3.65 9.51 -3.05
N ASP A 21 4.84 9.98 -2.65
CA ASP A 21 6.01 10.05 -3.52
C ASP A 21 6.44 8.67 -4.01
N THR A 22 6.42 7.66 -3.12
CA THR A 22 6.75 6.27 -3.48
C THR A 22 5.74 5.69 -4.47
N ALA A 23 4.44 5.90 -4.23
CA ALA A 23 3.39 5.41 -5.12
C ALA A 23 3.47 6.09 -6.51
N THR A 24 3.76 7.39 -6.55
CA THR A 24 3.94 8.14 -7.81
C THR A 24 5.17 7.68 -8.58
N SER A 25 6.22 7.23 -7.88
CA SER A 25 7.48 6.80 -8.48
C SER A 25 7.44 5.40 -9.09
N ILE A 26 6.46 4.56 -8.73
CA ILE A 26 6.36 3.17 -9.18
C ILE A 26 5.20 3.03 -10.19
N PRO A 27 5.47 2.63 -11.45
CA PRO A 27 4.42 2.36 -12.41
C PRO A 27 3.45 1.25 -11.94
N ASN A 28 2.15 1.49 -12.07
CA ASN A 28 1.06 0.58 -11.65
C ASN A 28 0.99 0.32 -10.14
N ALA A 29 1.53 1.23 -9.33
CA ALA A 29 1.36 1.21 -7.89
C ALA A 29 0.00 1.76 -7.46
N ASP A 30 -0.55 1.16 -6.40
CA ASP A 30 -1.69 1.72 -5.66
C ASP A 30 -1.20 2.27 -4.33
N LEU A 31 -1.83 3.35 -3.86
CA LEU A 31 -1.61 3.91 -2.53
C LEU A 31 -2.83 3.64 -1.65
N MET A 32 -2.59 3.12 -0.45
CA MET A 32 -3.58 2.91 0.59
C MET A 32 -3.18 3.71 1.83
N LEU A 33 -3.83 4.85 2.02
CA LEU A 33 -3.70 5.65 3.23
C LEU A 33 -4.66 5.13 4.30
N LEU A 34 -4.13 4.85 5.49
CA LEU A 34 -4.89 4.33 6.64
C LEU A 34 -5.09 5.44 7.66
N ASP A 35 -6.34 5.88 7.79
CA ASP A 35 -6.71 6.98 8.69
C ASP A 35 -6.46 6.61 10.15
N GLY A 36 -5.79 7.50 10.90
CA GLY A 36 -5.43 7.31 12.30
C GLY A 36 -4.29 6.30 12.55
N MET A 37 -3.73 5.67 11.51
CA MET A 37 -2.58 4.78 11.66
C MET A 37 -1.30 5.60 11.73
N GLY A 38 -0.44 5.29 12.72
CA GLY A 38 0.90 5.84 12.86
C GLY A 38 1.96 5.02 12.12
N HIS A 39 3.16 4.97 12.68
CA HIS A 39 4.30 4.22 12.10
C HIS A 39 4.26 2.70 12.38
N ASP A 40 3.36 2.24 13.25
CA ASP A 40 3.25 0.82 13.61
C ASP A 40 2.05 0.15 12.94
N LEU A 41 2.06 -1.18 12.90
CA LEU A 41 1.02 -2.01 12.32
C LEU A 41 0.18 -2.69 13.42
N PRO A 42 -0.93 -2.08 13.87
CA PRO A 42 -1.76 -2.68 14.91
C PRO A 42 -2.49 -3.94 14.40
N PRO A 43 -2.66 -4.99 15.24
CA PRO A 43 -3.32 -6.24 14.86
C PRO A 43 -4.72 -6.08 14.29
N ALA A 44 -5.45 -5.04 14.69
CA ALA A 44 -6.78 -4.73 14.16
C ALA A 44 -6.79 -4.47 12.64
N LEU A 45 -5.67 -4.03 12.06
CA LEU A 45 -5.54 -3.74 10.63
C LEU A 45 -5.05 -4.93 9.80
N TYR A 46 -4.65 -6.04 10.42
CA TYR A 46 -4.04 -7.16 9.71
C TYR A 46 -4.95 -7.74 8.63
N GLN A 47 -6.23 -7.96 8.94
CA GLN A 47 -7.16 -8.53 7.96
C GLN A 47 -7.38 -7.61 6.75
N LEU A 48 -7.48 -6.31 7.01
CA LEU A 48 -7.62 -5.30 5.96
C LEU A 48 -6.41 -5.29 5.02
N ILE A 49 -5.21 -5.26 5.59
CA ILE A 49 -3.96 -5.16 4.82
C ILE A 49 -3.67 -6.47 4.09
N VAL A 50 -3.90 -7.63 4.71
CA VAL A 50 -3.76 -8.93 4.05
C VAL A 50 -4.71 -9.04 2.86
N GLY A 51 -5.95 -8.57 2.98
CA GLY A 51 -6.91 -8.55 1.87
C GLY A 51 -6.42 -7.68 0.70
N ALA A 52 -5.88 -6.49 1.00
CA ALA A 52 -5.32 -5.60 -0.01
C ALA A 52 -4.09 -6.22 -0.72
N ILE A 53 -3.22 -6.90 0.04
CA ILE A 53 -2.07 -7.63 -0.51
C ILE A 53 -2.53 -8.77 -1.43
N ASP A 54 -3.49 -9.60 -1.01
CA ASP A 54 -4.02 -10.70 -1.84
C ASP A 54 -4.63 -10.16 -3.14
N GLN A 55 -5.43 -9.09 -3.07
CA GLN A 55 -5.99 -8.44 -4.25
C GLN A 55 -4.90 -7.94 -5.21
N LYS A 56 -3.87 -7.24 -4.70
CA LYS A 56 -2.80 -6.71 -5.55
C LYS A 56 -1.95 -7.83 -6.16
N ALA A 57 -1.70 -8.90 -5.40
CA ALA A 57 -0.97 -10.07 -5.88
C ALA A 57 -1.71 -10.78 -7.03
N ARG A 58 -3.04 -10.91 -6.97
CA ARG A 58 -3.84 -11.50 -8.05
C ARG A 58 -3.79 -10.68 -9.35
N GLN A 59 -3.69 -9.36 -9.25
CA GLN A 59 -3.52 -8.49 -10.43
C GLN A 59 -2.17 -8.70 -11.13
N ALA A 60 -1.16 -9.23 -10.43
CA ALA A 60 0.13 -9.57 -11.02
C ALA A 60 0.04 -10.69 -12.06
N THR A 61 -0.99 -11.52 -11.98
CA THR A 61 -1.13 -12.72 -12.81
C THR A 61 -1.75 -12.42 -14.17
N THR A 62 -2.26 -11.21 -14.40
CA THR A 62 -2.71 -10.73 -15.73
C THR A 62 -1.53 -10.08 -16.47
N ILE A 63 -0.53 -10.88 -16.82
CA ILE A 63 0.43 -10.49 -17.85
C ILE A 63 -0.12 -11.06 -19.16
N GLU A 64 -0.74 -10.22 -19.98
CA GLU A 64 -0.90 -10.54 -21.40
C GLU A 64 0.51 -10.61 -22.01
N VAL A 65 0.94 -11.84 -22.29
CA VAL A 65 2.09 -12.09 -23.15
C VAL A 65 1.61 -11.83 -24.58
N PRO A 66 2.34 -11.05 -25.40
CA PRO A 66 1.96 -10.77 -26.79
C PRO A 66 1.87 -12.04 -27.65
#